data_AF-A0A2R4XL66-F1
#
_entry.id   AF-A0A2R4XL66-F1
#
_cell.length_a   1.000
_cell.length_b   1.000
_cell.length_c   1.000
_cell.angle_alpha   90.00
_cell.angle_beta   90.00
_cell.angle_gamma   90.00
#
_symmetry.space_group_name_H-M   'P 1'
#
loop_
_entity.id
_entity.type
_entity.pdbx_description
1 polymer ?
#
loop_
_entity_poly.entity_id
_entity_poly.type
_entity_poly.pdbx_seq_one_letter_code
_entity_poly.pdbx_strand_id
1 'polypeptide(L)'
;MGERKNKSKTAVATVSEPLVVDTMGGRIHVHWDESAQATPNGQLVFFAEFLACTGVFDRWVERCPLTYTSPNSPGNRDVLGTLLLAILAGYQRYAHVTAFRNDRGVIRS
;
A
#
# COMPACT_ATOMS: atom_id res chain seq x y z
N MET A 1 -12.67 48.22 -29.72
CA MET A 1 -12.31 48.72 -28.38
C MET A 1 -13.06 47.90 -27.33
N GLY A 2 -12.61 46.69 -27.02
CA GLY A 2 -12.31 46.34 -25.64
C GLY A 2 -12.13 44.83 -25.49
N GLU A 3 -10.88 44.39 -25.65
CA GLU A 3 -10.41 43.04 -25.36
C GLU A 3 -10.32 42.75 -23.85
N ARG A 4 -10.47 41.45 -23.50
CA ARG A 4 -9.91 40.73 -22.33
C ARG A 4 -10.57 41.06 -20.96
N LYS A 5 -10.78 40.09 -20.06
CA LYS A 5 -9.78 39.14 -19.57
C LYS A 5 -10.43 37.83 -19.11
N ASN A 6 -9.96 36.75 -19.74
CA ASN A 6 -10.08 35.38 -19.28
C ASN A 6 -9.42 35.30 -17.90
N LYS A 7 -10.18 35.01 -16.83
CA LYS A 7 -9.61 34.76 -15.50
C LYS A 7 -8.93 33.39 -15.56
N SER A 8 -7.61 33.39 -15.70
CA SER A 8 -6.78 32.22 -15.52
C SER A 8 -7.04 31.65 -14.12
N LYS A 9 -7.61 30.44 -14.06
CA LYS A 9 -7.59 29.62 -12.84
C LYS A 9 -6.13 29.25 -12.60
N THR A 10 -5.45 30.02 -11.76
CA THR A 10 -4.18 29.62 -11.17
C THR A 10 -4.47 28.42 -10.27
N ALA A 11 -4.18 27.22 -10.76
CA ALA A 11 -4.13 26.03 -9.94
C ALA A 11 -2.95 26.19 -8.98
N VAL A 12 -3.26 26.51 -7.73
CA VAL A 12 -2.28 26.41 -6.64
C VAL A 12 -2.13 24.92 -6.39
N ALA A 13 -1.07 24.32 -6.94
CA ALA A 13 -0.65 22.98 -6.54
C ALA A 13 -0.17 23.10 -5.09
N THR A 14 -1.08 22.81 -4.16
CA THR A 14 -0.74 22.74 -2.74
C THR A 14 0.09 21.48 -2.57
N VAL A 15 1.40 21.63 -2.38
CA VAL A 15 2.26 20.50 -2.00
C VAL A 15 1.81 20.08 -0.61
N SER A 16 0.97 19.03 -0.57
CA SER A 16 0.46 18.46 0.67
C SER A 16 1.61 17.86 1.48
N GLU A 17 1.69 18.16 2.78
CA GLU A 17 2.70 17.58 3.66
C GLU A 17 2.63 16.05 3.64
N PRO A 18 3.77 15.33 3.62
CA PRO A 18 3.76 13.88 3.62
C PRO A 18 3.07 13.34 4.87
N LEU A 19 2.04 12.52 4.67
CA LEU A 19 1.40 11.79 5.75
C LEU A 19 2.28 10.60 6.13
N VAL A 20 2.68 10.55 7.39
CA VAL A 20 3.50 9.47 7.93
C VAL A 20 2.59 8.38 8.46
N VAL A 21 2.82 7.15 8.01
CA VAL A 21 2.04 5.97 8.37
C VAL A 21 2.97 4.90 8.92
N ASP A 22 2.69 4.43 10.15
CA ASP A 22 3.47 3.37 10.78
C ASP A 22 2.81 2.00 10.49
N THR A 23 3.52 1.15 9.76
CA THR A 23 3.05 -0.20 9.40
C THR A 23 3.93 -1.28 10.02
N MET A 24 3.49 -2.53 9.96
CA MET A 24 4.31 -3.68 10.38
C MET A 24 5.58 -3.87 9.54
N GLY A 25 5.63 -3.31 8.32
CA GLY A 25 6.80 -3.31 7.45
C GLY A 25 7.73 -2.11 7.68
N GLY A 26 7.42 -1.25 8.65
CA GLY A 26 8.11 0.01 8.91
C GLY A 26 7.28 1.24 8.53
N ARG A 27 7.93 2.39 8.64
CA ARG A 27 7.32 3.70 8.39
C ARG A 27 7.24 4.01 6.89
N ILE A 28 6.07 4.44 6.45
CA ILE A 28 5.79 4.82 5.06
C ILE A 28 5.43 6.30 5.02
N HIS A 29 6.02 7.04 4.07
CA HIS A 29 5.69 8.45 3.80
C HIS A 29 4.78 8.51 2.58
N VAL A 30 3.53 8.96 2.78
CA VAL A 30 2.51 9.06 1.73
C VAL A 30 2.42 10.50 1.27
N HIS A 31 2.66 10.72 -0.02
CA HIS A 31 2.47 12.01 -0.68
C HIS A 31 1.21 11.95 -1.55
N TRP A 32 0.34 12.95 -1.41
CA TRP A 32 -0.83 13.10 -2.26
C TRP A 32 -0.47 13.98 -3.45
N ASP A 33 -0.61 13.43 -4.66
CA ASP A 33 -0.52 14.19 -5.90
C ASP A 33 -1.94 14.38 -6.44
N GLU A 34 -2.45 15.61 -6.37
CA GLU A 34 -3.78 15.99 -6.84
C GLU A 34 -3.95 15.81 -8.37
N SER A 35 -2.83 15.72 -9.11
CA SER A 35 -2.82 15.50 -10.56
C SER A 35 -2.75 14.02 -10.96
N ALA A 36 -2.45 13.13 -10.00
CA ALA A 36 -2.37 11.70 -10.23
C ALA A 36 -3.71 11.00 -9.89
N GLN A 37 -4.06 9.98 -10.67
CA GLN A 37 -5.16 9.09 -10.27
C GLN A 37 -4.75 8.30 -9.03
N ALA A 38 -5.66 8.19 -8.06
CA ALA A 38 -5.46 7.33 -6.89
C ALA A 38 -5.17 5.90 -7.35
N THR A 39 -4.00 5.37 -6.98
CA THR A 39 -3.69 3.96 -7.26
C THR A 39 -4.46 3.09 -6.26
N PRO A 40 -5.03 1.95 -6.70
CA PRO A 40 -5.68 1.00 -5.78
C PRO A 40 -4.75 0.55 -4.64
N ASN A 41 -3.44 0.46 -4.92
CA ASN A 41 -2.42 0.10 -3.95
C ASN A 41 -2.13 1.21 -2.93
N GLY A 42 -2.35 2.49 -3.27
CA GLY A 42 -2.06 3.62 -2.38
C GLY A 42 -2.92 3.61 -1.10
N GLN A 43 -4.12 3.04 -1.16
CA GLN A 43 -5.00 2.90 0.01
C GLN A 43 -4.57 1.76 0.95
N LEU A 44 -3.78 0.78 0.46
CA LEU A 44 -3.35 -0.37 1.25
C LEU A 44 -2.44 0.04 2.42
N VAL A 45 -1.73 1.17 2.30
CA VAL A 45 -0.86 1.69 3.36
C VAL A 45 -1.65 1.99 4.64
N PHE A 46 -2.81 2.64 4.54
CA PHE A 46 -3.67 2.92 5.69
C PHE A 46 -4.32 1.66 6.27
N PHE A 47 -4.63 0.68 5.43
CA PHE A 47 -5.11 -0.61 5.91
C PHE A 47 -4.01 -1.36 6.68
N ALA A 48 -2.75 -1.28 6.23
CA ALA A 48 -1.61 -1.85 6.95
C ALA A 48 -1.37 -1.17 8.31
N GLU A 49 -1.57 0.15 8.41
CA GLU A 49 -1.58 0.88 9.68
C GLU A 49 -2.68 0.39 10.61
N PHE A 50 -3.90 0.26 10.10
CA PHE A 50 -5.02 -0.29 10.88
C PHE A 50 -4.68 -1.68 11.46
N LEU A 51 -4.05 -2.56 10.66
CA LEU A 51 -3.63 -3.88 11.14
C LEU A 51 -2.55 -3.78 12.22
N ALA A 52 -1.61 -2.84 12.08
CA ALA A 52 -0.57 -2.56 13.08
C ALA A 52 -1.18 -2.02 14.38
N CYS A 53 -2.06 -1.02 14.31
CA CYS A 53 -2.69 -0.41 15.48
C CYS A 53 -3.63 -1.38 16.23
N THR A 54 -4.35 -2.23 15.50
CA THR A 54 -5.32 -3.15 16.13
C THR A 54 -4.72 -4.49 16.57
N GLY A 55 -3.54 -4.85 16.06
CA GLY A 55 -2.90 -6.15 16.28
C GLY A 55 -3.72 -7.35 15.79
N VAL A 56 -4.72 -7.14 14.91
CA VAL A 56 -5.58 -8.23 14.40
C VAL A 56 -4.74 -9.23 13.61
N PHE A 57 -3.80 -8.75 12.81
CA PHE A 57 -2.92 -9.60 12.02
C PHE A 57 -2.00 -10.45 12.91
N ASP A 58 -1.43 -9.86 13.96
CA ASP A 58 -0.57 -10.61 14.90
C ASP A 58 -1.33 -11.73 15.61
N ARG A 59 -2.54 -11.44 16.11
CA ARG A 59 -3.41 -12.47 16.71
C ARG A 59 -3.78 -13.58 15.73
N TRP A 60 -3.91 -13.26 14.45
CA TRP A 60 -4.16 -14.27 13.42
C TRP A 60 -2.93 -15.15 13.16
N VAL A 61 -1.74 -14.55 13.11
CA VAL A 61 -0.46 -15.27 12.99
C VAL A 61 -0.26 -16.21 14.18
N GLU A 62 -0.50 -15.75 15.41
CA GLU A 62 -0.37 -16.56 16.64
C GLU A 62 -1.33 -17.76 16.68
N ARG A 63 -2.55 -17.59 16.17
CA ARG A 63 -3.57 -18.65 16.13
C ARG A 63 -3.46 -19.55 14.90
N CYS A 64 -2.51 -19.29 14.01
CA CYS A 64 -2.38 -20.03 12.77
C CYS A 64 -1.90 -21.47 13.05
N PRO A 65 -2.67 -22.52 12.70
CA PRO A 65 -2.30 -23.91 12.96
C PRO A 65 -1.22 -24.44 11.99
N LEU A 66 -0.73 -23.60 11.10
CA LEU A 66 0.23 -23.96 10.08
C LEU A 66 1.58 -24.25 10.74
N THR A 67 2.05 -25.48 10.57
CA THR A 67 3.37 -25.92 11.04
C THR A 67 4.14 -26.46 9.85
N TYR A 68 5.24 -25.81 9.50
CA TYR A 68 6.14 -26.31 8.50
C TYR A 68 7.32 -27.05 9.14
N THR A 69 7.75 -28.12 8.49
CA THR A 69 8.82 -28.99 8.99
C THR A 69 10.13 -28.85 8.22
N SER A 70 10.14 -28.11 7.11
CA SER A 70 11.33 -27.91 6.26
C SER A 70 12.16 -26.70 6.73
N PRO A 71 13.51 -26.80 6.73
CA PRO A 71 14.39 -25.69 7.09
C PRO A 71 14.24 -24.44 6.22
N ASN A 72 13.70 -24.58 5.00
CA ASN A 72 13.52 -23.48 4.05
C ASN A 72 12.06 -23.00 3.97
N SER A 73 11.23 -23.34 4.96
CA SER A 73 9.83 -22.94 4.94
C SER A 73 9.65 -21.49 5.40
N PRO A 74 8.82 -20.70 4.70
CA PRO A 74 8.48 -19.34 5.12
C PRO A 74 7.74 -19.37 6.46
N GLY A 75 7.87 -18.30 7.25
CA GLY A 75 7.14 -18.18 8.51
C GLY A 75 5.64 -17.98 8.28
N ASN A 76 4.83 -18.28 9.30
CA ASN A 76 3.37 -18.08 9.25
C ASN A 76 3.03 -16.62 8.88
N ARG A 77 3.78 -15.66 9.41
CA ARG A 77 3.62 -14.23 9.08
C ARG A 77 3.79 -13.96 7.58
N ASP A 78 4.81 -14.55 6.96
CA ASP A 78 5.13 -14.32 5.55
C ASP A 78 4.06 -14.92 4.64
N VAL A 79 3.59 -16.11 4.97
CA VAL A 79 2.52 -16.79 4.23
C VAL A 79 1.20 -16.03 4.34
N LEU A 80 0.79 -15.68 5.56
CA LEU A 80 -0.46 -14.96 5.80
C LEU A 80 -0.43 -13.54 5.25
N GLY A 81 0.71 -12.85 5.33
CA GLY A 81 0.90 -11.53 4.74
C GLY A 81 0.80 -11.57 3.22
N THR A 82 1.43 -12.57 2.59
CA THR A 82 1.34 -12.79 1.14
C THR A 82 -0.10 -13.09 0.71
N LEU A 83 -0.81 -13.95 1.47
CA LEU A 83 -2.22 -14.26 1.21
C LEU A 83 -3.10 -13.01 1.29
N LEU A 84 -2.94 -12.24 2.37
CA LEU A 84 -3.72 -11.02 2.60
C LEU A 84 -3.49 -10.01 1.46
N LEU A 85 -2.24 -9.79 1.09
CA LEU A 85 -1.88 -8.89 0.00
C LEU A 85 -2.44 -9.37 -1.34
N ALA A 86 -2.42 -10.68 -1.61
CA ALA A 86 -3.01 -11.25 -2.81
C ALA A 86 -4.53 -11.04 -2.89
N ILE A 87 -5.26 -11.20 -1.77
CA ILE A 87 -6.69 -10.93 -1.68
C ILE A 87 -6.99 -9.46 -1.95
N LEU A 88 -6.23 -8.55 -1.33
CA LEU A 88 -6.39 -7.11 -1.48
C LEU A 88 -6.10 -6.62 -2.91
N ALA A 89 -5.16 -7.28 -3.60
CA ALA A 89 -4.87 -7.05 -5.01
C ALA A 89 -5.90 -7.70 -5.96
N GLY A 90 -6.93 -8.37 -5.45
CA GLY A 90 -7.99 -8.99 -6.25
C GLY A 90 -7.61 -10.34 -6.87
N TYR A 91 -6.51 -10.95 -6.46
CA TYR A 91 -6.11 -12.27 -6.97
C TYR A 91 -6.90 -13.39 -6.26
N GLN A 92 -7.62 -14.19 -7.03
CA GLN A 92 -8.39 -15.34 -6.53
C GLN A 92 -7.57 -16.64 -6.45
N ARG A 93 -6.32 -16.66 -6.96
CA ARG A 93 -5.46 -17.87 -7.00
C ARG A 93 -4.00 -17.52 -6.71
N TYR A 94 -3.37 -18.27 -5.79
CA TYR A 94 -1.97 -18.13 -5.34
C TYR A 94 -0.92 -18.10 -6.47
N ALA A 95 -1.25 -18.60 -7.67
CA ALA A 95 -0.34 -18.64 -8.82
C ALA A 95 0.04 -17.27 -9.42
N HIS A 96 -0.63 -16.18 -9.02
CA HIS A 96 -0.47 -14.85 -9.64
C HIS A 96 0.28 -13.81 -8.78
N VAL A 97 0.79 -14.20 -7.61
CA VAL A 97 1.48 -13.32 -6.64
C VAL A 97 2.75 -12.65 -7.22
N THR A 98 3.33 -13.18 -8.30
CA THR A 98 4.51 -12.61 -8.99
C THR A 98 4.26 -11.26 -9.66
N ALA A 99 3.01 -10.79 -9.77
CA ALA A 99 2.69 -9.51 -10.41
C ALA A 99 3.08 -8.25 -9.61
N PHE A 100 3.28 -8.36 -8.28
CA PHE A 100 3.70 -7.23 -7.43
C PHE A 100 5.09 -6.67 -7.78
N ARG A 101 5.93 -7.46 -8.46
CA ARG A 101 7.29 -7.07 -8.84
C ARG A 101 7.36 -6.02 -9.96
N ASN A 102 6.23 -5.71 -10.61
CA ASN A 102 6.18 -4.85 -11.80
C ASN A 102 5.47 -3.51 -11.58
N ASP A 103 5.10 -3.15 -10.35
CA ASP A 103 4.55 -1.82 -10.09
C ASP A 103 5.70 -0.79 -10.14
N ARG A 104 5.92 -0.19 -11.32
CA ARG A 104 6.93 0.83 -11.53
C ARG A 104 6.49 2.15 -10.90
N GLY A 105 6.56 2.23 -9.57
CA GLY A 105 6.71 3.50 -8.89
C GLY A 105 8.14 3.99 -9.10
N VAL A 106 8.30 5.06 -9.88
CA VAL A 106 9.59 5.76 -10.07
C VAL A 106 10.06 6.27 -8.70
N ILE A 107 10.96 5.53 -8.05
CA ILE A 107 11.74 6.02 -6.93
C ILE A 107 12.99 6.66 -7.54
N ARG A 108 13.01 7.99 -7.65
CA ARG A 108 14.25 8.74 -7.88
C ARG A 108 14.94 8.95 -6.54
N SER A 109 16.24 8.61 -6.49
CA SER A 109 17.15 8.88 -5.37
C SER A 109 17.38 10.36 -5.18
#